data_AF-A0A2V2DZK8-F1
#
_entry.id   AF-A0A2V2DZK8-F1
#
_cell.length_a   1.000
_cell.length_b   1.000
_cell.length_c   1.000
_cell.angle_alpha   90.00
_cell.angle_beta   90.00
_cell.angle_gamma   90.00
#
_symmetry.space_group_name_H-M   'P 1'
#
loop_
_entity.id
_entity.type
_entity.pdbx_description
1 polymer ?
#
loop_
_entity_poly.entity_id
_entity_poly.type
_entity_poly.pdbx_seq_one_letter_code
_entity_poly.pdbx_strand_id
1 'polypeptide(L)'
;MKKLRRTKFILLLLAAVFLTTLSGCGEAGDLAQSQISSDSKLETHPSDTEPDTPPSEEALSSSKDEIAVTPTAAKSVELELYETADFSLQIPKGWTVTSGGTGMYHSIRVQDPAEPLNQIFVLLKADALLHSQEGKDAWAYYSGISGVPGMQIFALAPVLSTPSTENFFKIFPQYADFAVQAEPGYTGYTFPRFEGFAVTERFPSTGGLSAYALNDEILRATFTEGGKEGEGMFAASVVDFGSAEIAAGPPVGYQIPSADGGYYMAYNVMAVTAVKDSFLEWIDILTECARSLEYSESYVNAVKQAGTETVARAMEFSRNANEVLDGIMSSWENRNTSQDIISQKQSDATLGYERICDTETGEIYKAENGWSDGYHGDRYQLVSEDSMYLEPISGYIE
;
A
#
# COMPACT_ATOMS: atom_id res chain seq x y z
N MET A 1 -48.27 40.06 13.83
CA MET A 1 -46.85 39.98 14.28
C MET A 1 -46.40 38.52 14.23
N LYS A 2 -45.80 38.08 13.12
CA LYS A 2 -45.25 36.73 12.95
C LYS A 2 -43.72 36.82 13.09
N LYS A 3 -43.15 36.05 14.01
CA LYS A 3 -41.69 35.99 14.25
C LYS A 3 -41.00 35.26 13.09
N LEU A 4 -40.12 35.98 12.42
CA LEU A 4 -39.26 35.53 11.32
C LEU A 4 -38.10 34.71 11.92
N ARG A 5 -38.00 33.41 11.58
CA ARG A 5 -36.82 32.58 11.87
C ARG A 5 -35.71 33.00 10.89
N ARG A 6 -34.58 33.47 11.43
CA ARG A 6 -33.37 33.79 10.68
C ARG A 6 -32.66 32.49 10.29
N THR A 7 -32.73 32.13 9.00
CA THR A 7 -31.84 31.12 8.40
C THR A 7 -30.50 31.81 8.11
N LYS A 8 -29.42 31.30 8.70
CA LYS A 8 -28.05 31.78 8.41
C LYS A 8 -27.62 31.16 7.08
N PHE A 9 -27.49 31.99 6.05
CA PHE A 9 -26.72 31.64 4.85
C PHE A 9 -25.23 31.69 5.23
N ILE A 10 -24.54 30.55 5.14
CA ILE A 10 -23.08 30.50 5.17
C ILE A 10 -22.65 30.48 3.71
N LEU A 11 -22.10 31.60 3.25
CA LEU A 11 -21.45 31.72 1.96
C LEU A 11 -20.03 31.17 2.13
N LEU A 12 -19.77 29.94 1.68
CA LEU A 12 -18.42 29.38 1.71
C LEU A 12 -17.63 29.98 0.54
N LEU A 13 -16.59 30.74 0.86
CA LEU A 13 -15.69 31.39 -0.08
C LEU A 13 -14.65 30.35 -0.51
N LEU A 14 -14.95 29.55 -1.54
CA LEU A 14 -13.95 28.69 -2.21
C LEU A 14 -13.11 29.56 -3.14
N ALA A 15 -12.00 30.09 -2.62
CA ALA A 15 -10.90 30.60 -3.43
C ALA A 15 -9.60 30.63 -2.60
N ALA A 16 -8.52 30.20 -3.26
CA ALA A 16 -7.12 30.20 -2.86
C ALA A 16 -6.66 28.94 -2.09
N VAL A 17 -6.02 27.99 -2.80
CA VAL A 17 -4.54 27.91 -2.89
C VAL A 17 -4.20 27.11 -4.15
N PHE A 18 -3.76 27.79 -5.21
CA PHE A 18 -2.87 27.21 -6.23
C PHE A 18 -2.03 28.36 -6.79
N LEU A 19 -0.73 28.10 -6.95
CA LEU A 19 0.38 28.99 -7.30
C LEU A 19 0.99 29.84 -6.17
N THR A 20 2.09 29.34 -5.61
CA THR A 20 3.35 30.09 -5.58
C THR A 20 4.54 29.15 -5.79
N THR A 21 5.04 29.10 -7.02
CA THR A 21 6.45 28.79 -7.31
C THR A 21 7.26 30.06 -7.07
N LEU A 22 8.30 30.01 -6.25
CA LEU A 22 9.34 31.03 -6.24
C LEU A 22 10.71 30.38 -6.08
N SER A 23 11.49 30.48 -7.15
CA SER A 23 12.92 30.23 -7.21
C SER A 23 13.67 31.20 -6.30
N GLY A 24 14.66 30.68 -5.57
CA GLY A 24 15.64 31.46 -4.82
C GLY A 24 16.98 30.73 -4.80
N CYS A 25 17.89 31.12 -5.70
CA CYS A 25 19.30 30.77 -5.66
C CYS A 25 20.04 31.57 -4.58
N GLY A 26 21.14 30.97 -4.09
CA GLY A 26 22.23 31.63 -3.37
C GLY A 26 22.35 31.13 -1.92
N GLU A 27 23.52 30.83 -1.36
CA GLU A 27 24.91 30.75 -1.82
C GLU A 27 25.68 30.08 -0.66
N ALA A 28 26.84 29.50 -0.96
CA ALA A 28 27.69 28.76 -0.05
C ALA A 28 28.16 29.57 1.17
N GLY A 29 28.36 28.87 2.29
CA GLY A 29 28.99 29.38 3.50
C GLY A 29 29.82 28.28 4.18
N ASP A 30 31.06 28.18 3.74
CA ASP A 30 32.16 27.41 4.31
C ASP A 30 32.52 27.92 5.71
N LEU A 31 32.66 27.04 6.71
CA LEU A 31 33.44 27.33 7.91
C LEU A 31 34.20 26.09 8.40
N ALA A 32 35.50 26.32 8.48
CA ALA A 32 36.57 25.39 8.71
C ALA A 32 36.70 24.88 10.16
N GLN A 33 37.24 23.65 10.22
CA GLN A 33 38.24 23.10 11.14
C GLN A 33 38.70 23.90 12.37
N SER A 34 38.78 23.19 13.49
CA SER A 34 39.92 23.30 14.40
C SER A 34 40.28 21.94 15.01
N GLN A 35 41.53 21.51 14.76
CA GLN A 35 42.23 20.40 15.40
C GLN A 35 42.70 20.75 16.82
N ILE A 36 43.00 19.71 17.64
CA ILE A 36 44.21 19.46 18.47
C ILE A 36 43.91 18.17 19.27
N SER A 37 44.43 17.00 18.89
CA SER A 37 45.72 16.38 19.26
C SER A 37 45.82 15.93 20.73
N SER A 38 45.98 14.62 20.97
CA SER A 38 47.28 14.04 21.37
C SER A 38 47.21 12.51 21.63
N ASP A 39 48.03 11.79 20.86
CA ASP A 39 48.80 10.56 21.13
C ASP A 39 48.47 9.63 22.32
N SER A 40 48.39 8.32 22.02
CA SER A 40 49.44 7.39 22.49
C SER A 40 49.43 6.08 21.69
N LYS A 41 50.64 5.58 21.45
CA LYS A 41 51.05 4.46 20.60
C LYS A 41 51.64 3.38 21.52
N LEU A 42 51.33 2.10 21.30
CA LEU A 42 52.22 0.96 21.60
C LEU A 42 51.63 -0.30 20.94
N GLU A 43 52.19 -0.74 19.81
CA GLU A 43 53.18 -1.83 19.66
C GLU A 43 52.57 -3.24 19.54
N THR A 44 52.75 -3.78 18.34
CA THR A 44 52.61 -5.17 17.91
C THR A 44 53.85 -5.99 18.24
N HIS A 45 53.70 -7.27 18.58
CA HIS A 45 54.66 -8.31 18.18
C HIS A 45 53.97 -9.68 17.99
N PRO A 46 54.42 -10.51 17.02
CA PRO A 46 53.77 -11.74 16.60
C PRO A 46 54.37 -12.98 17.29
N SER A 47 53.64 -14.11 17.28
CA SER A 47 54.20 -15.42 17.63
C SER A 47 53.56 -16.51 16.79
N ASP A 48 54.35 -17.04 15.86
CA ASP A 48 54.12 -18.29 15.14
C ASP A 48 54.31 -19.49 16.09
N THR A 49 53.38 -20.44 16.14
CA THR A 49 53.70 -21.89 16.29
C THR A 49 52.48 -22.76 15.95
N GLU A 50 52.64 -23.62 14.94
CA GLU A 50 52.02 -24.95 14.81
C GLU A 50 53.18 -25.96 14.62
N PRO A 51 53.03 -27.30 14.69
CA PRO A 51 51.80 -28.11 14.72
C PRO A 51 51.83 -29.25 15.77
N ASP A 52 50.70 -29.93 15.98
CA ASP A 52 50.68 -31.38 16.30
C ASP A 52 49.27 -31.98 16.16
N THR A 53 49.16 -33.05 15.38
CA THR A 53 47.96 -33.92 15.19
C THR A 53 48.34 -35.33 15.64
N PRO A 54 47.49 -36.05 16.42
CA PRO A 54 46.80 -37.24 15.89
C PRO A 54 45.50 -37.62 16.67
N PRO A 55 44.75 -38.68 16.32
CA PRO A 55 44.39 -39.23 15.01
C PRO A 55 42.86 -39.30 14.79
N SER A 56 42.50 -39.51 13.52
CA SER A 56 41.23 -39.99 12.96
C SER A 56 40.27 -40.75 13.90
N GLU A 57 39.08 -40.19 14.11
CA GLU A 57 37.84 -40.95 14.17
C GLU A 57 37.22 -40.94 12.78
N GLU A 58 36.95 -42.14 12.27
CA GLU A 58 36.39 -42.40 10.95
C GLU A 58 35.09 -41.62 10.78
N ALA A 59 35.15 -40.61 9.90
CA ALA A 59 33.97 -40.08 9.24
C ALA A 59 33.32 -41.21 8.45
N LEU A 60 32.36 -41.89 9.06
CA LEU A 60 31.22 -42.45 8.35
C LEU A 60 30.48 -41.26 7.74
N SER A 61 30.93 -40.85 6.54
CA SER A 61 30.12 -40.01 5.67
C SER A 61 28.89 -40.83 5.28
N SER A 62 27.83 -40.75 6.07
CA SER A 62 26.50 -40.86 5.49
C SER A 62 26.39 -39.65 4.58
N SER A 63 26.52 -39.85 3.28
CA SER A 63 26.00 -38.91 2.30
C SER A 63 24.54 -38.67 2.65
N LYS A 64 24.25 -37.60 3.41
CA LYS A 64 22.91 -37.06 3.51
C LYS A 64 22.53 -36.72 2.07
N ASP A 65 21.47 -37.32 1.58
CA ASP A 65 20.86 -36.94 0.31
C ASP A 65 20.45 -35.47 0.43
N GLU A 66 21.35 -34.57 0.06
CA GLU A 66 21.10 -33.15 0.03
C GLU A 66 20.26 -32.88 -1.21
N ILE A 67 18.95 -32.87 -1.01
CA ILE A 67 17.98 -32.54 -2.06
C ILE A 67 18.23 -31.09 -2.48
N ALA A 68 18.34 -30.88 -3.79
CA ALA A 68 18.45 -29.55 -4.36
C ALA A 68 17.11 -28.82 -4.17
N VAL A 69 17.17 -27.67 -3.50
CA VAL A 69 16.01 -26.80 -3.27
C VAL A 69 16.34 -25.40 -3.80
N THR A 70 15.46 -24.90 -4.64
CA THR A 70 15.45 -23.50 -5.06
C THR A 70 14.46 -22.72 -4.20
N PRO A 71 14.90 -21.81 -3.31
CA PRO A 71 13.99 -21.09 -2.43
C PRO A 71 12.98 -20.21 -3.19
N THR A 72 11.83 -19.93 -2.57
CA THR A 72 10.89 -18.96 -3.14
C THR A 72 11.49 -17.55 -3.12
N ALA A 73 10.97 -16.68 -3.99
CA ALA A 73 11.38 -15.28 -4.04
C ALA A 73 11.18 -14.60 -2.68
N ALA A 74 10.02 -14.82 -2.03
CA ALA A 74 9.71 -14.26 -0.72
C ALA A 74 10.65 -14.74 0.39
N LYS A 75 11.00 -16.04 0.41
CA LYS A 75 11.91 -16.62 1.42
C LYS A 75 13.33 -16.06 1.33
N SER A 76 13.75 -15.64 0.13
CA SER A 76 15.10 -15.12 -0.14
C SER A 76 15.20 -13.61 0.03
N VAL A 77 14.13 -12.94 0.45
CA VAL A 77 14.11 -11.48 0.57
C VAL A 77 15.10 -11.03 1.64
N GLU A 78 16.04 -10.18 1.23
CA GLU A 78 16.76 -9.28 2.12
C GLU A 78 16.06 -7.92 2.11
N LEU A 79 16.02 -7.24 3.26
CA LEU A 79 15.48 -5.89 3.35
C LEU A 79 16.60 -4.84 3.28
N GLU A 80 16.28 -3.68 2.73
CA GLU A 80 17.12 -2.49 2.79
C GLU A 80 16.31 -1.24 3.14
N LEU A 81 16.97 -0.28 3.78
CA LEU A 81 16.38 1.01 4.07
C LEU A 81 16.38 1.87 2.81
N TYR A 82 15.19 2.20 2.32
CA TYR A 82 14.99 3.28 1.35
C TYR A 82 14.69 4.58 2.09
N GLU A 83 15.39 5.66 1.73
CA GLU A 83 15.22 6.95 2.39
C GLU A 83 15.29 8.10 1.37
N THR A 84 14.41 9.06 1.56
CA THR A 84 14.35 10.34 0.85
C THR A 84 14.30 11.48 1.87
N ALA A 85 14.30 12.73 1.40
CA ALA A 85 14.07 13.87 2.29
C ALA A 85 12.67 13.86 2.94
N ASP A 86 11.70 13.19 2.33
CA ASP A 86 10.29 13.25 2.74
C ASP A 86 9.87 12.04 3.59
N PHE A 87 10.43 10.86 3.33
CA PHE A 87 10.10 9.63 4.04
C PHE A 87 11.21 8.58 3.97
N SER A 88 11.16 7.62 4.90
CA SER A 88 11.94 6.39 4.93
C SER A 88 11.03 5.16 5.01
N LEU A 89 11.53 4.01 4.51
CA LEU A 89 10.80 2.76 4.41
C LEU A 89 11.77 1.58 4.24
N GLN A 90 11.62 0.51 5.00
CA GLN A 90 12.23 -0.78 4.68
C GLN A 90 11.53 -1.38 3.46
N ILE A 91 12.32 -1.84 2.50
CA ILE A 91 11.81 -2.46 1.27
C ILE A 91 12.57 -3.75 0.99
N PRO A 92 11.97 -4.71 0.26
CA PRO A 92 12.74 -5.80 -0.31
C PRO A 92 13.82 -5.24 -1.23
N LYS A 93 15.05 -5.72 -1.06
CA LYS A 93 16.22 -5.21 -1.73
C LYS A 93 16.09 -5.29 -3.25
N GLY A 94 16.42 -4.19 -3.92
CA GLY A 94 16.30 -4.08 -5.38
C GLY A 94 14.88 -3.83 -5.90
N TRP A 95 13.88 -3.69 -5.02
CA TRP A 95 12.56 -3.26 -5.42
C TRP A 95 12.53 -1.79 -5.81
N THR A 96 11.62 -1.45 -6.72
CA THR A 96 11.49 -0.07 -7.21
C THR A 96 10.54 0.70 -6.31
N VAL A 97 11.00 1.85 -5.81
CA VAL A 97 10.15 2.83 -5.13
C VAL A 97 9.86 3.98 -6.07
N THR A 98 8.57 4.29 -6.25
CA THR A 98 8.12 5.51 -6.91
C THR A 98 7.23 6.29 -5.95
N SER A 99 7.33 7.61 -5.99
CA SER A 99 6.42 8.48 -5.26
C SER A 99 5.97 9.64 -6.14
N GLY A 100 4.83 10.22 -5.79
CA GLY A 100 4.24 11.34 -6.50
C GLY A 100 3.23 12.08 -5.65
N GLY A 101 2.76 13.22 -6.15
CA GLY A 101 1.86 14.11 -5.42
C GLY A 101 2.60 14.93 -4.36
N THR A 102 1.89 15.90 -3.78
CA THR A 102 2.46 16.83 -2.78
C THR A 102 1.54 17.00 -1.60
N GLY A 103 2.10 17.19 -0.41
CA GLY A 103 1.30 17.41 0.80
C GLY A 103 0.34 16.24 1.05
N MET A 104 -0.93 16.51 1.31
CA MET A 104 -1.92 15.45 1.54
C MET A 104 -2.23 14.58 0.32
N TYR A 105 -1.69 14.89 -0.87
CA TYR A 105 -1.81 14.07 -2.08
C TYR A 105 -0.62 13.15 -2.30
N HIS A 106 0.31 13.05 -1.35
CA HIS A 106 1.47 12.18 -1.57
C HIS A 106 1.06 10.71 -1.67
N SER A 107 1.73 10.00 -2.56
CA SER A 107 1.54 8.59 -2.82
C SER A 107 2.88 7.91 -2.97
N ILE A 108 2.99 6.70 -2.45
CA ILE A 108 4.18 5.85 -2.51
C ILE A 108 3.74 4.51 -3.08
N ARG A 109 4.55 3.98 -4.00
CA ARG A 109 4.41 2.65 -4.56
C ARG A 109 5.77 1.95 -4.54
N VAL A 110 5.86 0.85 -3.80
CA VAL A 110 7.02 -0.06 -3.78
C VAL A 110 6.63 -1.30 -4.57
N GLN A 111 7.45 -1.72 -5.54
CA GLN A 111 7.11 -2.85 -6.41
C GLN A 111 8.31 -3.74 -6.69
N ASP A 112 8.03 -5.04 -6.78
CA ASP A 112 8.93 -5.99 -7.42
C ASP A 112 9.04 -5.66 -8.92
N PRO A 113 10.23 -5.34 -9.44
CA PRO A 113 10.42 -5.08 -10.86
C PRO A 113 10.17 -6.32 -11.74
N ALA A 114 10.29 -7.54 -11.21
CA ALA A 114 10.05 -8.77 -11.94
C ALA A 114 8.56 -9.18 -11.90
N GLU A 115 7.86 -8.90 -10.80
CA GLU A 115 6.43 -9.18 -10.63
C GLU A 115 5.68 -8.00 -10.00
N PRO A 116 5.29 -6.97 -10.80
CA PRO A 116 4.77 -5.70 -10.27
C PRO A 116 3.49 -5.76 -9.44
N LEU A 117 2.79 -6.91 -9.44
CA LEU A 117 1.63 -7.16 -8.57
C LEU A 117 2.04 -7.41 -7.12
N ASN A 118 3.31 -7.78 -6.88
CA ASN A 118 3.95 -7.79 -5.57
C ASN A 118 4.32 -6.35 -5.22
N GLN A 119 3.50 -5.71 -4.38
CA GLN A 119 3.64 -4.28 -4.12
C GLN A 119 3.07 -3.84 -2.77
N ILE A 120 3.60 -2.70 -2.32
CA ILE A 120 3.05 -1.88 -1.25
C ILE A 120 2.61 -0.58 -1.88
N PHE A 121 1.36 -0.18 -1.63
CA PHE A 121 0.81 1.06 -2.12
C PHE A 121 0.25 1.88 -0.96
N VAL A 122 0.59 3.16 -0.94
CA VAL A 122 0.10 4.15 0.03
C VAL A 122 -0.32 5.41 -0.71
N LEU A 123 -1.49 5.94 -0.37
CA LEU A 123 -1.96 7.25 -0.78
C LEU A 123 -2.61 7.96 0.41
N LEU A 124 -2.11 9.16 0.73
CA LEU A 124 -2.54 9.90 1.92
C LEU A 124 -4.01 10.34 1.83
N LYS A 125 -4.42 10.85 0.66
CA LYS A 125 -5.77 11.34 0.39
C LYS A 125 -6.14 11.20 -1.09
N ALA A 126 -7.37 10.78 -1.35
CA ALA A 126 -8.02 10.82 -2.65
C ALA A 126 -9.23 11.74 -2.61
N ASP A 127 -9.21 12.81 -3.41
CA ASP A 127 -10.37 13.68 -3.66
C ASP A 127 -10.28 14.27 -5.08
N ALA A 128 -11.38 14.76 -5.67
CA ALA A 128 -12.77 14.66 -5.22
C ALA A 128 -13.45 13.38 -5.75
N LEU A 129 -14.32 12.76 -4.94
CA LEU A 129 -15.16 11.61 -5.32
C LEU A 129 -16.63 12.04 -5.26
N LEU A 130 -17.23 12.40 -6.41
CA LEU A 130 -18.55 13.03 -6.44
C LEU A 130 -19.66 12.11 -5.93
N HIS A 131 -20.65 12.69 -5.24
CA HIS A 131 -21.82 11.94 -4.72
C HIS A 131 -22.67 11.30 -5.82
N SER A 132 -22.80 11.96 -6.97
CA SER A 132 -23.78 11.57 -7.99
C SER A 132 -23.37 12.01 -9.39
N GLN A 133 -23.96 11.36 -10.39
CA GLN A 133 -23.81 11.77 -11.79
C GLN A 133 -24.51 13.10 -12.04
N GLU A 134 -25.66 13.35 -11.39
CA GLU A 134 -26.36 14.63 -11.47
C GLU A 134 -25.49 15.79 -10.97
N GLY A 135 -24.73 15.57 -9.89
CA GLY A 135 -23.74 16.52 -9.38
C GLY A 135 -22.59 16.75 -10.36
N LYS A 136 -22.09 15.69 -11.00
CA LYS A 136 -21.05 15.77 -12.04
C LYS A 136 -21.50 16.58 -13.25
N ASP A 137 -22.72 16.34 -13.72
CA ASP A 137 -23.33 17.07 -14.83
C ASP A 137 -23.54 18.54 -14.47
N ALA A 138 -23.94 18.81 -13.22
CA ALA A 138 -24.05 20.17 -12.71
C ALA A 138 -22.69 20.88 -12.64
N TRP A 139 -21.60 20.20 -12.27
CA TRP A 139 -20.25 20.75 -12.34
C TRP A 139 -19.82 21.08 -13.78
N ALA A 140 -20.19 20.24 -14.76
CA ALA A 140 -19.91 20.52 -16.16
C ALA A 140 -20.62 21.79 -16.65
N TYR A 141 -21.86 22.02 -16.22
CA TYR A 141 -22.57 23.28 -16.50
C TYR A 141 -21.98 24.47 -15.71
N TYR A 142 -21.84 24.32 -14.40
CA TYR A 142 -21.46 25.40 -13.49
C TYR A 142 -20.05 25.92 -13.75
N SER A 143 -19.09 25.03 -14.04
CA SER A 143 -17.72 25.43 -14.41
C SER A 143 -17.68 26.30 -15.67
N GLY A 144 -18.58 26.06 -16.62
CA GLY A 144 -18.68 26.85 -17.86
C GLY A 144 -19.24 28.27 -17.66
N ILE A 145 -19.97 28.53 -16.56
CA ILE A 145 -20.63 29.83 -16.33
C ILE A 145 -20.10 30.60 -15.11
N SER A 146 -19.44 29.93 -14.15
CA SER A 146 -19.00 30.54 -12.89
C SER A 146 -17.84 31.52 -13.10
N GLY A 147 -17.04 31.33 -14.16
CA GLY A 147 -15.82 32.10 -14.39
C GLY A 147 -14.74 31.87 -13.33
N VAL A 148 -14.91 30.88 -12.43
CA VAL A 148 -13.94 30.54 -11.39
C VAL A 148 -12.93 29.55 -11.96
N PRO A 149 -11.63 29.92 -12.04
CA PRO A 149 -10.61 29.01 -12.53
C PRO A 149 -10.52 27.73 -11.68
N GLY A 150 -10.31 26.59 -12.32
CA GLY A 150 -10.06 25.30 -11.66
C GLY A 150 -11.31 24.46 -11.41
N MET A 151 -12.52 25.04 -11.51
CA MET A 151 -13.76 24.29 -11.25
C MET A 151 -14.08 23.21 -12.29
N GLN A 152 -13.46 23.27 -13.48
CA GLN A 152 -13.62 22.24 -14.49
C GLN A 152 -13.13 20.86 -14.02
N ILE A 153 -12.27 20.79 -13.00
CA ILE A 153 -11.72 19.54 -12.52
C ILE A 153 -12.81 18.65 -11.89
N PHE A 154 -13.80 19.25 -11.23
CA PHE A 154 -14.93 18.51 -10.66
C PHE A 154 -15.79 17.85 -11.75
N ALA A 155 -15.86 18.40 -12.95
CA ALA A 155 -16.55 17.75 -14.08
C ALA A 155 -15.82 16.49 -14.58
N LEU A 156 -14.54 16.32 -14.23
CA LEU A 156 -13.74 15.13 -14.56
C LEU A 156 -13.71 14.11 -13.42
N ALA A 157 -13.92 14.55 -12.18
CA ALA A 157 -13.88 13.73 -10.98
C ALA A 157 -14.77 12.46 -11.09
N PRO A 158 -14.33 11.30 -10.58
CA PRO A 158 -15.12 10.08 -10.58
C PRO A 158 -16.34 10.22 -9.65
N VAL A 159 -17.37 9.41 -9.91
CA VAL A 159 -18.59 9.35 -9.10
C VAL A 159 -18.51 8.13 -8.19
N LEU A 160 -18.69 8.33 -6.89
CA LEU A 160 -18.83 7.29 -5.88
C LEU A 160 -20.26 7.29 -5.35
N SER A 161 -21.21 6.74 -6.11
CA SER A 161 -22.64 6.81 -5.78
C SER A 161 -23.04 6.02 -4.53
N THR A 162 -22.19 5.10 -4.08
CA THR A 162 -22.42 4.29 -2.87
C THR A 162 -21.11 4.23 -2.09
N PRO A 163 -20.88 5.14 -1.13
CA PRO A 163 -19.61 5.24 -0.43
C PRO A 163 -19.36 4.04 0.47
N SER A 164 -18.21 3.40 0.26
CA SER A 164 -17.61 2.37 1.11
C SER A 164 -16.16 2.18 0.69
N THR A 165 -15.36 1.51 1.52
CA THR A 165 -14.00 1.08 1.15
C THR A 165 -14.02 0.27 -0.16
N GLU A 166 -14.92 -0.71 -0.28
CA GLU A 166 -15.02 -1.56 -1.49
C GLU A 166 -15.35 -0.76 -2.74
N ASN A 167 -16.39 0.08 -2.69
CA ASN A 167 -16.82 0.80 -3.88
C ASN A 167 -15.81 1.87 -4.28
N PHE A 168 -15.04 2.40 -3.32
CA PHE A 168 -13.87 3.22 -3.63
C PHE A 168 -12.83 2.43 -4.44
N PHE A 169 -12.44 1.22 -3.99
CA PHE A 169 -11.48 0.41 -4.74
C PHE A 169 -11.99 -0.05 -6.11
N LYS A 170 -13.30 -0.30 -6.26
CA LYS A 170 -13.90 -0.57 -7.58
C LYS A 170 -13.78 0.58 -8.57
N ILE A 171 -13.79 1.83 -8.08
CA ILE A 171 -13.62 3.02 -8.91
C ILE A 171 -12.20 3.57 -8.92
N PHE A 172 -11.28 2.94 -8.16
CA PHE A 172 -9.91 3.40 -8.02
C PHE A 172 -9.19 3.64 -9.36
N PRO A 173 -9.31 2.77 -10.39
CA PRO A 173 -8.69 3.07 -11.68
C PRO A 173 -9.22 4.37 -12.32
N GLN A 174 -10.51 4.69 -12.15
CA GLN A 174 -11.06 5.98 -12.63
C GLN A 174 -10.56 7.16 -11.80
N TYR A 175 -10.38 6.97 -10.48
CA TYR A 175 -9.73 7.96 -9.62
C TYR A 175 -8.27 8.18 -10.05
N ALA A 176 -7.51 7.13 -10.31
CA ALA A 176 -6.11 7.22 -10.75
C ALA A 176 -5.97 8.03 -12.05
N ASP A 177 -6.84 7.75 -13.05
CA ASP A 177 -6.86 8.50 -14.32
C ASP A 177 -7.20 9.98 -14.11
N PHE A 178 -8.09 10.27 -13.18
CA PHE A 178 -8.45 11.63 -12.78
C PHE A 178 -7.30 12.33 -12.03
N ALA A 179 -6.70 11.67 -11.04
CA ALA A 179 -5.68 12.24 -10.17
C ALA A 179 -4.46 12.73 -10.97
N VAL A 180 -3.99 11.95 -11.94
CA VAL A 180 -2.87 12.33 -12.82
C VAL A 180 -3.18 13.59 -13.65
N GLN A 181 -4.45 13.84 -13.98
CA GLN A 181 -4.87 15.06 -14.67
C GLN A 181 -5.08 16.24 -13.72
N ALA A 182 -5.58 15.97 -12.51
CA ALA A 182 -5.93 16.97 -11.51
C ALA A 182 -4.70 17.57 -10.82
N GLU A 183 -3.70 16.74 -10.53
CA GLU A 183 -2.59 17.08 -9.65
C GLU A 183 -1.25 16.97 -10.41
N PRO A 184 -0.63 18.10 -10.79
CA PRO A 184 0.65 18.10 -11.50
C PRO A 184 1.77 17.34 -10.78
N GLY A 185 1.67 17.20 -9.45
CA GLY A 185 2.59 16.44 -8.62
C GLY A 185 2.69 14.96 -8.97
N TYR A 186 1.73 14.39 -9.71
CA TYR A 186 1.81 13.01 -10.20
C TYR A 186 2.46 12.86 -11.58
N THR A 187 3.09 13.91 -12.11
CA THR A 187 3.81 13.81 -13.38
C THR A 187 4.90 12.73 -13.29
N GLY A 188 4.80 11.69 -14.13
CA GLY A 188 5.73 10.55 -14.13
C GLY A 188 5.44 9.48 -13.07
N TYR A 189 4.42 9.67 -12.23
CA TYR A 189 3.96 8.68 -11.27
C TYR A 189 2.90 7.77 -11.90
N THR A 190 2.96 6.47 -11.61
CA THR A 190 2.00 5.48 -12.11
C THR A 190 1.29 4.80 -10.95
N PHE A 191 0.01 5.13 -10.78
CA PHE A 191 -0.87 4.44 -9.82
C PHE A 191 -1.05 2.96 -10.18
N PRO A 192 -1.27 2.08 -9.17
CA PRO A 192 -1.82 0.75 -9.43
C PRO A 192 -3.21 0.86 -10.04
N ARG A 193 -3.67 -0.19 -10.72
CA ARG A 193 -4.97 -0.14 -11.41
C ARG A 193 -6.09 -0.83 -10.64
N PHE A 194 -5.79 -1.94 -9.94
CA PHE A 194 -6.80 -2.71 -9.20
C PHE A 194 -8.10 -2.97 -10.00
N GLU A 195 -7.99 -3.30 -11.29
CA GLU A 195 -9.16 -3.52 -12.16
C GLU A 195 -9.92 -4.78 -11.73
N GLY A 196 -11.23 -4.83 -11.96
CA GLY A 196 -12.03 -6.01 -11.63
C GLY A 196 -12.07 -6.35 -10.13
N PHE A 197 -11.88 -5.35 -9.26
CA PHE A 197 -11.82 -5.51 -7.81
C PHE A 197 -13.01 -6.28 -7.24
N ALA A 198 -12.73 -7.40 -6.58
CA ALA A 198 -13.73 -8.28 -5.99
C ALA A 198 -13.33 -8.71 -4.57
N VAL A 199 -14.15 -8.32 -3.60
CA VAL A 199 -13.95 -8.63 -2.17
C VAL A 199 -14.21 -10.10 -1.90
N THR A 200 -13.27 -10.76 -1.23
CA THR A 200 -13.38 -12.15 -0.76
C THR A 200 -13.69 -12.21 0.74
N GLU A 201 -13.10 -11.32 1.53
CA GLU A 201 -13.35 -11.24 2.98
C GLU A 201 -13.38 -9.79 3.48
N ARG A 202 -14.07 -9.57 4.60
CA ARG A 202 -14.27 -8.25 5.21
C ARG A 202 -13.95 -8.32 6.69
N PHE A 203 -13.25 -7.30 7.15
CA PHE A 203 -12.86 -7.15 8.54
C PHE A 203 -13.19 -5.73 9.02
N PRO A 204 -13.53 -5.55 10.29
CA PRO A 204 -13.71 -4.22 10.87
C PRO A 204 -12.45 -3.36 10.70
N SER A 205 -12.61 -2.10 10.34
CA SER A 205 -11.50 -1.15 10.32
C SER A 205 -10.97 -0.88 11.74
N THR A 206 -9.65 -0.74 11.85
CA THR A 206 -8.94 -0.43 13.11
C THR A 206 -8.46 1.02 13.18
N GLY A 207 -8.51 1.76 12.06
CA GLY A 207 -7.98 3.11 11.98
C GLY A 207 -8.85 4.13 12.72
N GLY A 208 -8.22 5.16 13.29
CA GLY A 208 -8.90 6.21 14.05
C GLY A 208 -9.96 7.03 13.28
N LEU A 209 -10.00 6.93 11.95
CA LEU A 209 -11.01 7.59 11.10
C LEU A 209 -12.32 6.80 10.96
N SER A 210 -12.36 5.55 11.41
CA SER A 210 -13.54 4.66 11.33
C SER A 210 -14.80 5.27 11.94
N ALA A 211 -14.67 6.13 12.96
CA ALA A 211 -15.80 6.83 13.59
C ALA A 211 -16.50 7.85 12.67
N TYR A 212 -15.84 8.29 11.60
CA TYR A 212 -16.34 9.29 10.66
C TYR A 212 -16.51 8.73 9.24
N ALA A 213 -15.84 7.62 8.95
CA ALA A 213 -15.85 7.00 7.64
C ALA A 213 -17.11 6.17 7.41
N LEU A 214 -17.54 6.13 6.16
CA LEU A 214 -18.74 5.46 5.69
C LEU A 214 -18.39 4.02 5.30
N ASN A 215 -18.90 3.05 6.06
CA ASN A 215 -18.63 1.62 5.87
C ASN A 215 -17.13 1.33 5.75
N ASP A 216 -16.37 1.78 6.75
CA ASP A 216 -14.93 1.59 6.85
C ASP A 216 -14.61 0.13 7.20
N GLU A 217 -13.87 -0.53 6.31
CA GLU A 217 -13.52 -1.94 6.40
C GLU A 217 -12.06 -2.14 5.99
N ILE A 218 -11.44 -3.20 6.50
CA ILE A 218 -10.27 -3.81 5.88
C ILE A 218 -10.78 -4.95 5.00
N LEU A 219 -10.33 -4.99 3.75
CA LEU A 219 -10.83 -5.92 2.75
C LEU A 219 -9.71 -6.85 2.30
N ARG A 220 -10.00 -8.14 2.26
CA ARG A 220 -9.26 -9.06 1.39
C ARG A 220 -9.97 -9.07 0.04
N ALA A 221 -9.21 -8.89 -1.04
CA ALA A 221 -9.79 -8.83 -2.37
C ALA A 221 -8.87 -9.38 -3.43
N THR A 222 -9.49 -9.77 -4.55
CA THR A 222 -8.81 -10.08 -5.81
C THR A 222 -8.96 -8.91 -6.78
N PHE A 223 -8.00 -8.77 -7.68
CA PHE A 223 -7.99 -7.75 -8.72
C PHE A 223 -7.21 -8.24 -9.94
N THR A 224 -7.21 -7.42 -10.98
CA THR A 224 -6.39 -7.63 -12.18
C THR A 224 -5.58 -6.39 -12.51
N GLU A 225 -4.34 -6.60 -12.95
CA GLU A 225 -3.47 -5.54 -13.46
C GLU A 225 -2.53 -6.13 -14.50
N GLY A 226 -2.37 -5.45 -15.65
CA GLY A 226 -1.50 -5.93 -16.72
C GLY A 226 -1.88 -7.31 -17.29
N GLY A 227 -3.14 -7.73 -17.16
CA GLY A 227 -3.62 -9.06 -17.60
C GLY A 227 -3.28 -10.21 -16.64
N LYS A 228 -2.73 -9.92 -15.46
CA LYS A 228 -2.49 -10.91 -14.39
C LYS A 228 -3.51 -10.75 -13.27
N GLU A 229 -3.82 -11.85 -12.59
CA GLU A 229 -4.65 -11.86 -11.38
C GLU A 229 -3.77 -11.59 -10.15
N GLY A 230 -4.26 -10.72 -9.27
CA GLY A 230 -3.63 -10.37 -8.01
C GLY A 230 -4.58 -10.57 -6.84
N GLU A 231 -3.99 -10.68 -5.67
CA GLU A 231 -4.67 -10.77 -4.38
C GLU A 231 -4.02 -9.81 -3.40
N GLY A 232 -4.80 -9.26 -2.47
CA GLY A 232 -4.24 -8.39 -1.46
C GLY A 232 -5.18 -8.02 -0.33
N MET A 233 -4.60 -7.27 0.61
CA MET A 233 -5.31 -6.60 1.69
C MET A 233 -5.37 -5.10 1.41
N PHE A 234 -6.55 -4.52 1.60
CA PHE A 234 -6.88 -3.16 1.19
C PHE A 234 -7.59 -2.41 2.32
N ALA A 235 -7.24 -1.13 2.50
CA ALA A 235 -7.89 -0.24 3.46
C ALA A 235 -8.05 1.15 2.85
N ALA A 236 -9.18 1.79 3.13
CA ALA A 236 -9.43 3.19 2.78
C ALA A 236 -10.61 3.73 3.60
N SER A 237 -10.42 4.86 4.27
CA SER A 237 -11.46 5.53 5.06
C SER A 237 -12.17 6.58 4.20
N VAL A 238 -13.37 6.27 3.71
CA VAL A 238 -14.18 7.20 2.88
C VAL A 238 -15.02 8.11 3.77
N VAL A 239 -14.84 9.42 3.67
CA VAL A 239 -15.51 10.43 4.50
C VAL A 239 -16.32 11.39 3.61
N ASP A 240 -17.53 11.71 4.04
CA ASP A 240 -18.40 12.70 3.40
C ASP A 240 -17.95 14.12 3.75
N PHE A 241 -17.65 14.92 2.73
CA PHE A 241 -17.26 16.32 2.90
C PHE A 241 -18.46 17.29 2.82
N GLY A 242 -19.66 16.74 2.72
CA GLY A 242 -20.93 17.44 2.72
C GLY A 242 -21.43 17.78 1.32
N SER A 243 -22.72 18.11 1.27
CA SER A 243 -23.37 18.55 0.04
C SER A 243 -23.06 20.02 -0.29
N ALA A 244 -23.00 20.33 -1.57
CA ALA A 244 -22.85 21.69 -2.08
C ALA A 244 -23.90 21.95 -3.17
N GLU A 245 -24.90 22.77 -2.87
CA GLU A 245 -25.93 23.10 -3.86
C GLU A 245 -25.35 24.01 -4.96
N ILE A 246 -25.22 23.48 -6.18
CA ILE A 246 -24.67 24.19 -7.34
C ILE A 246 -25.71 24.27 -8.45
N ALA A 247 -25.57 25.28 -9.33
CA ALA A 247 -26.48 25.41 -10.46
C ALA A 247 -26.28 24.25 -11.45
N ALA A 248 -27.38 23.63 -11.88
CA ALA A 248 -27.41 22.47 -12.76
C ALA A 248 -27.97 22.79 -14.16
N GLY A 249 -28.26 24.05 -14.45
CA GLY A 249 -28.77 24.47 -15.75
C GLY A 249 -29.18 25.94 -15.80
N PRO A 250 -29.65 26.41 -16.97
CA PRO A 250 -30.15 27.77 -17.13
C PRO A 250 -31.41 27.99 -16.28
N PRO A 251 -31.71 29.24 -15.88
CA PRO A 251 -32.93 29.54 -15.13
C PRO A 251 -34.20 29.13 -15.88
N VAL A 252 -35.13 28.48 -15.17
CA VAL A 252 -36.49 28.17 -15.64
C VAL A 252 -37.46 29.09 -14.91
N GLY A 253 -37.83 30.20 -15.57
CA GLY A 253 -38.57 31.28 -14.92
C GLY A 253 -37.74 31.97 -13.84
N TYR A 254 -38.20 31.95 -12.59
CA TYR A 254 -37.49 32.51 -11.43
C TYR A 254 -36.71 31.45 -10.63
N GLN A 255 -36.67 30.21 -11.10
CA GLN A 255 -35.97 29.11 -10.44
C GLN A 255 -34.67 28.80 -11.17
N ILE A 256 -33.58 28.65 -10.42
CA ILE A 256 -32.31 28.12 -10.93
C ILE A 256 -32.31 26.63 -10.57
N PRO A 257 -32.30 25.71 -11.56
CA PRO A 257 -32.13 24.29 -11.27
C PRO A 257 -30.83 24.08 -10.50
N SER A 258 -30.87 23.25 -9.46
CA SER A 258 -29.71 22.94 -8.63
C SER A 258 -29.55 21.44 -8.42
N ALA A 259 -28.30 21.02 -8.15
CA ALA A 259 -27.94 19.66 -7.79
C ALA A 259 -26.87 19.68 -6.69
N ASP A 260 -26.68 18.52 -6.04
CA ASP A 260 -25.61 18.35 -5.08
C ASP A 260 -24.26 18.14 -5.79
N GLY A 261 -23.40 19.16 -5.76
CA GLY A 261 -22.01 19.11 -6.20
C GLY A 261 -21.02 18.70 -5.11
N GLY A 262 -21.51 18.19 -3.98
CA GLY A 262 -20.72 17.64 -2.89
C GLY A 262 -19.92 16.39 -3.28
N TYR A 263 -18.98 16.01 -2.43
CA TYR A 263 -18.05 14.92 -2.69
C TYR A 263 -17.53 14.25 -1.41
N TYR A 264 -17.13 13.00 -1.58
CA TYR A 264 -16.35 12.25 -0.60
C TYR A 264 -14.85 12.47 -0.79
N MET A 265 -14.11 12.22 0.27
CA MET A 265 -12.66 12.06 0.26
C MET A 265 -12.33 10.68 0.83
N ALA A 266 -11.36 9.97 0.27
CA ALA A 266 -10.80 8.77 0.89
C ALA A 266 -9.45 9.09 1.52
N TYR A 267 -9.23 8.66 2.76
CA TYR A 267 -7.98 8.83 3.49
C TYR A 267 -7.33 7.48 3.76
N ASN A 268 -6.01 7.50 3.99
CA ASN A 268 -5.22 6.32 4.37
C ASN A 268 -5.47 5.15 3.41
N VAL A 269 -5.41 5.44 2.11
CA VAL A 269 -5.60 4.42 1.09
C VAL A 269 -4.35 3.56 1.07
N MET A 270 -4.48 2.29 1.43
CA MET A 270 -3.38 1.35 1.53
C MET A 270 -3.72 0.04 0.84
N ALA A 271 -2.72 -0.54 0.19
CA ALA A 271 -2.81 -1.89 -0.33
C ALA A 271 -1.46 -2.61 -0.17
N VAL A 272 -1.53 -3.85 0.30
CA VAL A 272 -0.42 -4.82 0.22
C VAL A 272 -0.92 -5.95 -0.66
N THR A 273 -0.26 -6.16 -1.79
CA THR A 273 -0.73 -7.11 -2.81
C THR A 273 0.40 -7.99 -3.32
N ALA A 274 0.02 -9.14 -3.85
CA ALA A 274 0.91 -10.02 -4.61
C ALA A 274 0.18 -10.61 -5.82
N VAL A 275 0.95 -11.21 -6.74
CA VAL A 275 0.37 -12.06 -7.78
C VAL A 275 -0.39 -13.20 -7.11
N LYS A 276 -1.52 -13.59 -7.70
CA LYS A 276 -2.38 -14.67 -7.19
C LYS A 276 -1.58 -15.93 -6.88
N ASP A 277 -2.05 -16.66 -5.86
CA ASP A 277 -1.46 -17.89 -5.30
C ASP A 277 -0.12 -17.71 -4.55
N SER A 278 0.53 -16.55 -4.66
CA SER A 278 1.77 -16.23 -3.92
C SER A 278 1.55 -15.31 -2.71
N PHE A 279 0.34 -14.76 -2.52
CA PHE A 279 0.07 -13.76 -1.49
C PHE A 279 0.38 -14.24 -0.06
N LEU A 280 0.15 -15.53 0.21
CA LEU A 280 0.51 -16.19 1.47
C LEU A 280 2.01 -16.08 1.79
N GLU A 281 2.87 -16.10 0.78
CA GLU A 281 4.32 -16.01 0.94
C GLU A 281 4.78 -14.56 1.18
N TRP A 282 4.04 -13.58 0.64
CA TRP A 282 4.46 -12.17 0.60
C TRP A 282 3.87 -11.30 1.71
N ILE A 283 2.66 -11.59 2.18
CA ILE A 283 1.92 -10.65 3.01
C ILE A 283 2.66 -10.23 4.29
N ASP A 284 3.32 -11.16 4.97
CA ASP A 284 4.02 -10.86 6.23
C ASP A 284 5.17 -9.87 5.99
N ILE A 285 6.05 -10.17 5.02
CA ILE A 285 7.20 -9.32 4.72
C ILE A 285 6.79 -7.96 4.14
N LEU A 286 5.76 -7.93 3.28
CA LEU A 286 5.28 -6.67 2.70
C LEU A 286 4.57 -5.79 3.71
N THR A 287 3.85 -6.39 4.66
CA THR A 287 3.21 -5.61 5.73
C THR A 287 4.25 -5.13 6.74
N GLU A 288 5.27 -5.91 7.06
CA GLU A 288 6.43 -5.46 7.85
C GLU A 288 7.11 -4.25 7.19
N CYS A 289 7.40 -4.33 5.90
CA CYS A 289 7.93 -3.22 5.12
C CYS A 289 7.02 -2.01 5.21
N ALA A 290 5.72 -2.16 4.93
CA ALA A 290 4.76 -1.06 4.99
C ALA A 290 4.69 -0.38 6.37
N ARG A 291 4.82 -1.14 7.47
CA ARG A 291 4.80 -0.63 8.85
C ARG A 291 6.01 0.20 9.22
N SER A 292 7.11 0.05 8.49
CA SER A 292 8.32 0.84 8.69
C SER A 292 8.25 2.23 8.03
N LEU A 293 7.13 2.58 7.40
CA LEU A 293 6.96 3.88 6.74
C LEU A 293 6.99 5.02 7.76
N GLU A 294 8.00 5.87 7.65
CA GLU A 294 8.12 7.08 8.46
C GLU A 294 8.24 8.31 7.56
N TYR A 295 7.40 9.32 7.80
CA TYR A 295 7.54 10.62 7.16
C TYR A 295 8.45 11.53 7.98
N SER A 296 9.31 12.30 7.31
CA SER A 296 10.22 13.24 7.97
C SER A 296 9.45 14.36 8.67
N GLU A 297 10.01 14.88 9.77
CA GLU A 297 9.39 16.00 10.48
C GLU A 297 9.22 17.23 9.59
N SER A 298 10.18 17.48 8.68
CA SER A 298 10.10 18.56 7.70
C SER A 298 8.91 18.39 6.77
N TYR A 299 8.68 17.18 6.26
CA TYR A 299 7.54 16.88 5.41
C TYR A 299 6.24 17.12 6.14
N VAL A 300 6.10 16.55 7.34
CA VAL A 300 4.92 16.72 8.20
C VAL A 300 4.67 18.21 8.49
N ASN A 301 5.71 18.99 8.75
CA ASN A 301 5.62 20.44 8.99
C ASN A 301 5.26 21.24 7.73
N ALA A 302 5.72 20.84 6.55
CA ALA A 302 5.34 21.46 5.29
C ALA A 302 3.86 21.21 4.98
N VAL A 303 3.39 19.97 5.13
CA VAL A 303 1.96 19.62 5.03
C VAL A 303 1.15 20.44 6.03
N LYS A 304 1.69 20.63 7.24
CA LYS A 304 1.05 21.44 8.29
C LYS A 304 0.84 22.91 7.91
N GLN A 305 1.82 23.50 7.23
CA GLN A 305 1.77 24.92 6.87
C GLN A 305 0.91 25.16 5.63
N ALA A 306 0.80 24.17 4.74
CA ALA A 306 0.01 24.25 3.52
C ALA A 306 -1.51 24.25 3.75
N GLY A 307 -2.01 24.00 4.97
CA GLY A 307 -3.44 23.98 5.28
C GLY A 307 -3.80 24.55 6.66
N THR A 308 -4.96 25.22 6.76
CA THR A 308 -5.58 25.64 8.02
C THR A 308 -6.57 24.55 8.50
N GLU A 309 -6.47 24.14 9.77
CA GLU A 309 -7.33 23.18 10.51
C GLU A 309 -7.27 21.66 10.17
N THR A 310 -7.04 21.20 8.93
CA THR A 310 -7.05 19.74 8.59
C THR A 310 -5.78 18.98 9.00
N VAL A 311 -4.75 19.75 9.29
CA VAL A 311 -3.37 19.32 9.50
C VAL A 311 -3.11 18.59 10.82
N ALA A 312 -3.93 18.85 11.84
CA ALA A 312 -3.86 18.11 13.10
C ALA A 312 -4.22 16.62 12.90
N ARG A 313 -5.05 16.29 11.89
CA ARG A 313 -5.36 14.91 11.47
C ARG A 313 -4.26 14.29 10.61
N ALA A 314 -3.45 15.10 9.91
CA ALA A 314 -2.31 14.58 9.15
C ALA A 314 -1.18 14.04 10.06
N MET A 315 -1.07 14.50 11.31
CA MET A 315 -0.20 13.85 12.30
C MET A 315 -0.77 12.53 12.83
N GLU A 316 -2.08 12.32 12.70
CA GLU A 316 -2.65 10.99 12.86
C GLU A 316 -2.24 10.11 11.69
N PHE A 317 -1.82 10.61 10.51
CA PHE A 317 -1.49 9.76 9.36
C PHE A 317 -0.45 8.68 9.66
N SER A 318 0.72 9.00 10.24
CA SER A 318 1.75 7.99 10.51
C SER A 318 1.34 7.02 11.65
N ARG A 319 0.61 7.50 12.66
CA ARG A 319 0.07 6.63 13.72
C ARG A 319 -1.09 5.75 13.23
N ASN A 320 -2.00 6.32 12.45
CA ASN A 320 -3.16 5.69 11.84
C ASN A 320 -2.72 4.72 10.73
N ALA A 321 -1.64 5.03 9.99
CA ALA A 321 -1.00 4.10 9.07
C ALA A 321 -0.57 2.83 9.79
N ASN A 322 0.13 2.95 10.92
CA ASN A 322 0.50 1.79 11.71
C ASN A 322 -0.72 1.07 12.29
N GLU A 323 -1.75 1.78 12.77
CA GLU A 323 -3.00 1.16 13.24
C GLU A 323 -3.76 0.39 12.13
N VAL A 324 -3.78 0.94 10.91
CA VAL A 324 -4.40 0.29 9.74
C VAL A 324 -3.59 -0.93 9.31
N LEU A 325 -2.25 -0.83 9.29
CA LEU A 325 -1.38 -1.95 8.95
C LEU A 325 -1.39 -3.06 10.02
N ASP A 326 -1.43 -2.69 11.30
CA ASP A 326 -1.67 -3.64 12.40
C ASP A 326 -3.05 -4.29 12.25
N GLY A 327 -4.06 -3.53 11.78
CA GLY A 327 -5.37 -4.06 11.42
C GLY A 327 -5.31 -5.03 10.24
N ILE A 328 -4.49 -4.76 9.22
CA ILE A 328 -4.28 -5.66 8.08
C ILE A 328 -3.67 -6.98 8.55
N MET A 329 -2.64 -6.93 9.39
CA MET A 329 -2.04 -8.15 9.97
C MET A 329 -3.04 -8.91 10.84
N SER A 330 -3.75 -8.22 11.73
CA SER A 330 -4.76 -8.87 12.58
C SER A 330 -5.89 -9.48 11.75
N SER A 331 -6.31 -8.81 10.68
CA SER A 331 -7.32 -9.33 9.74
C SER A 331 -6.80 -10.58 9.02
N TRP A 332 -5.55 -10.56 8.58
CA TRP A 332 -4.90 -11.71 7.98
C TRP A 332 -4.79 -12.91 8.92
N GLU A 333 -4.42 -12.69 10.18
CA GLU A 333 -4.36 -13.74 11.20
C GLU A 333 -5.74 -14.35 11.50
N ASN A 334 -6.81 -13.55 11.37
CA ASN A 334 -8.20 -13.96 11.63
C ASN A 334 -9.00 -14.35 10.37
N ARG A 335 -8.33 -14.49 9.22
CA ARG A 335 -8.95 -14.84 7.94
C ARG A 335 -9.58 -16.23 7.93
N ASN A 336 -10.42 -16.49 6.93
CA ASN A 336 -10.98 -17.80 6.67
C ASN A 336 -9.97 -18.76 6.04
N THR A 337 -9.18 -19.40 6.89
CA THR A 337 -8.12 -20.36 6.50
C THR A 337 -8.64 -21.58 5.71
N SER A 338 -9.92 -21.94 5.84
CA SER A 338 -10.47 -23.07 5.07
C SER A 338 -10.51 -22.78 3.56
N GLN A 339 -10.75 -21.51 3.18
CA GLN A 339 -10.72 -21.11 1.77
C GLN A 339 -9.29 -21.10 1.24
N ASP A 340 -8.31 -20.71 2.06
CA ASP A 340 -6.90 -20.72 1.68
C ASP A 340 -6.39 -22.12 1.38
N ILE A 341 -6.68 -23.07 2.26
CA ILE A 341 -6.30 -24.47 2.07
C ILE A 341 -6.85 -25.01 0.74
N ILE A 342 -8.13 -24.72 0.45
CA ILE A 342 -8.76 -25.12 -0.80
C ILE A 342 -8.08 -24.45 -2.01
N SER A 343 -7.82 -23.13 -1.93
CA SER A 343 -7.18 -22.37 -3.00
C SER A 343 -5.77 -22.87 -3.28
N GLN A 344 -4.98 -23.09 -2.23
CA GLN A 344 -3.62 -23.60 -2.31
C GLN A 344 -3.57 -25.00 -2.93
N LYS A 345 -4.44 -25.91 -2.51
CA LYS A 345 -4.59 -27.24 -3.14
C LYS A 345 -4.99 -27.16 -4.61
N GLN A 346 -5.90 -26.25 -4.97
CA GLN A 346 -6.32 -26.05 -6.35
C GLN A 346 -5.19 -25.49 -7.22
N SER A 347 -4.40 -24.55 -6.68
CA SER A 347 -3.23 -23.99 -7.35
C SER A 347 -2.20 -25.09 -7.62
N ASP A 348 -1.86 -25.87 -6.59
CA ASP A 348 -0.89 -26.97 -6.71
C ASP A 348 -1.33 -28.01 -7.76
N ALA A 349 -2.60 -28.43 -7.72
CA ALA A 349 -3.15 -29.35 -8.72
C ALA A 349 -3.16 -28.78 -10.14
N THR A 350 -3.43 -27.47 -10.29
CA THR A 350 -3.47 -26.79 -11.60
C THR A 350 -2.06 -26.63 -12.18
N LEU A 351 -1.08 -26.35 -11.32
CA LEU A 351 0.31 -26.12 -11.69
C LEU A 351 1.14 -27.41 -11.77
N GLY A 352 0.61 -28.54 -11.30
CA GLY A 352 1.27 -29.85 -11.38
C GLY A 352 2.25 -30.13 -10.24
N TYR A 353 2.00 -29.55 -9.06
CA TYR A 353 2.85 -29.71 -7.88
C TYR A 353 2.21 -30.56 -6.78
N GLU A 354 3.07 -31.22 -6.03
CA GLU A 354 2.80 -31.80 -4.72
C GLU A 354 3.54 -31.03 -3.62
N ARG A 355 3.02 -31.05 -2.39
CA ARG A 355 3.68 -30.43 -1.24
C ARG A 355 4.44 -31.44 -0.42
N ILE A 356 5.69 -31.09 -0.11
CA ILE A 356 6.61 -31.89 0.66
C ILE A 356 6.98 -31.11 1.92
N CYS A 357 6.84 -31.74 3.07
CA CYS A 357 7.30 -31.24 4.35
C CYS A 357 8.66 -31.84 4.69
N ASP A 358 9.62 -31.00 5.05
CA ASP A 358 10.82 -31.45 5.76
C ASP A 358 10.48 -31.67 7.24
N THR A 359 10.42 -32.93 7.65
CA THR A 359 10.07 -33.34 9.01
C THR A 359 11.07 -32.91 10.08
N GLU A 360 12.30 -32.50 9.71
CA GLU A 360 13.28 -31.96 10.65
C GLU A 360 13.05 -30.46 10.93
N THR A 361 12.66 -29.69 9.92
CA THR A 361 12.55 -28.22 10.01
C THR A 361 11.11 -27.72 10.06
N GLY A 362 10.14 -28.51 9.61
CA GLY A 362 8.76 -28.13 9.39
C GLY A 362 8.53 -27.30 8.12
N GLU A 363 9.57 -27.06 7.32
CA GLU A 363 9.45 -26.25 6.09
C GLU A 363 8.67 -27.00 5.01
N ILE A 364 7.87 -26.23 4.25
CA ILE A 364 7.04 -26.75 3.17
C ILE A 364 7.66 -26.38 1.83
N TYR A 365 7.79 -27.36 0.95
CA TYR A 365 8.30 -27.20 -0.41
C TYR A 365 7.28 -27.68 -1.43
N LYS A 366 7.41 -27.18 -2.67
CA LYS A 366 6.72 -27.71 -3.84
C LYS A 366 7.66 -28.63 -4.61
N ALA A 367 7.17 -29.77 -5.08
CA ALA A 367 7.88 -30.66 -5.99
C ALA A 367 6.96 -31.00 -7.17
N GLU A 368 7.52 -31.36 -8.34
CA GLU A 368 6.70 -31.86 -9.44
C GLU A 368 5.95 -33.13 -9.01
N ASN A 369 4.70 -33.28 -9.46
CA ASN A 369 3.87 -34.45 -9.13
C ASN A 369 4.60 -35.77 -9.44
N GLY A 370 4.67 -36.66 -8.45
CA GLY A 370 5.35 -37.96 -8.54
C GLY A 370 6.81 -37.93 -8.08
N TRP A 371 7.34 -36.79 -7.64
CA TRP A 371 8.68 -36.72 -7.04
C TRP A 371 8.80 -37.64 -5.81
N SER A 372 7.80 -37.61 -4.94
CA SER A 372 7.72 -38.43 -3.72
C SER A 372 7.67 -39.94 -3.98
N ASP A 373 7.23 -40.38 -5.17
CA ASP A 373 7.27 -41.80 -5.57
C ASP A 373 8.71 -42.31 -5.72
N GLY A 374 9.63 -41.42 -6.11
CA GLY A 374 11.06 -41.71 -6.29
C GLY A 374 11.92 -41.48 -5.04
N TYR A 375 11.42 -40.72 -4.07
CA TYR A 375 12.11 -40.46 -2.81
C TYR A 375 11.80 -41.56 -1.78
N HIS A 376 12.84 -42.06 -1.10
CA HIS A 376 12.73 -43.17 -0.15
C HIS A 376 13.27 -42.86 1.26
N GLY A 377 13.67 -41.61 1.51
CA GLY A 377 14.08 -41.18 2.84
C GLY A 377 12.88 -40.86 3.75
N ASP A 378 13.16 -40.64 5.04
CA ASP A 378 12.16 -40.29 6.05
C ASP A 378 12.00 -38.77 6.23
N ARG A 379 13.05 -38.00 5.94
CA ARG A 379 13.06 -36.53 6.13
C ARG A 379 11.97 -35.79 5.35
N TYR A 380 11.89 -35.97 4.03
CA TYR A 380 10.97 -35.24 3.16
C TYR A 380 9.71 -36.06 2.89
N GLN A 381 8.58 -35.68 3.46
CA GLN A 381 7.33 -36.43 3.39
C GLN A 381 6.23 -35.62 2.71
N LEU A 382 5.31 -36.28 2.02
CA LEU A 382 4.10 -35.62 1.53
C LEU A 382 3.35 -34.96 2.70
N VAL A 383 2.87 -33.75 2.46
CA VAL A 383 1.99 -33.06 3.42
C VAL A 383 0.77 -33.93 3.71
N SER A 384 0.59 -34.26 4.99
CA SER A 384 -0.48 -35.15 5.47
C SER A 384 -1.62 -34.40 6.16
N GLU A 385 -1.39 -33.16 6.59
CA GLU A 385 -2.39 -32.34 7.28
C GLU A 385 -2.74 -31.08 6.47
N ASP A 386 -4.02 -30.74 6.46
CA ASP A 386 -4.55 -29.58 5.74
C ASP A 386 -3.99 -28.25 6.26
N SER A 387 -3.68 -28.16 7.56
CA SER A 387 -3.07 -26.98 8.20
C SER A 387 -1.75 -26.58 7.56
N MET A 388 -0.98 -27.53 7.03
CA MET A 388 0.33 -27.27 6.42
C MET A 388 0.21 -26.52 5.07
N TYR A 389 -1.00 -26.45 4.48
CA TYR A 389 -1.25 -25.61 3.31
C TYR A 389 -1.32 -24.11 3.65
N LEU A 390 -1.38 -23.77 4.94
CA LEU A 390 -1.34 -22.40 5.44
C LEU A 390 0.08 -21.91 5.69
N GLU A 391 1.06 -22.80 5.65
CA GLU A 391 2.47 -22.41 5.75
C GLU A 391 2.96 -21.86 4.41
N PRO A 392 3.79 -20.81 4.42
CA PRO A 392 4.40 -20.29 3.20
C PRO A 392 5.34 -21.35 2.60
N ILE A 393 5.43 -21.35 1.27
CA ILE A 393 6.36 -22.23 0.57
C ILE A 393 7.78 -21.70 0.75
N SER A 394 8.67 -22.55 1.26
CA SER A 394 10.09 -22.25 1.43
C SER A 394 10.88 -22.37 0.13
N GLY A 395 10.46 -23.24 -0.79
CA GLY A 395 11.14 -23.45 -2.07
C GLY A 395 10.55 -24.55 -2.94
N TYR A 396 11.21 -24.80 -4.06
CA TYR A 396 10.93 -25.84 -5.04
C TYR A 396 12.03 -26.90 -4.98
N ILE A 397 11.62 -28.16 -4.86
CA ILE A 397 12.51 -29.31 -4.97
C ILE A 397 12.72 -29.65 -6.45
N GLU A 398 13.98 -29.91 -6.83
CA GLU A 398 14.41 -30.25 -8.20
C GLU A 398 14.59 -31.76 -8.43
#